data_AF-A0A1G5W344-F1
#
_entry.id   AF-A0A1G5W344-F1
#
_cell.length_a   1.000
_cell.length_b   1.000
_cell.length_c   1.000
_cell.angle_alpha   90.00
_cell.angle_beta   90.00
_cell.angle_gamma   90.00
#
_symmetry.space_group_name_H-M   'P 1'
#
loop_
_entity.id
_entity.type
_entity.pdbx_description
1 polymer ?
#
loop_
_entity_poly.entity_id
_entity_poly.type
_entity_poly.pdbx_seq_one_letter_code
_entity_poly.pdbx_strand_id
1 'polypeptide(L)'
;MENSERKNKRHSKLKKALIGVAAILGILLISATIIYINVKAFTVKRVQSAAGQEVYLMGTFHTSHFDTLANYSVEEMLNAIKNINPDAIFIEAREEYYKQYGVVDGPIDMGITYCYCQDNDIPVEMVDYWKVDNDTYEKNTTTDDRDNHIHQNIMEKLKLYDNQKVLIICGFGHLYPQLDRLLDEGFNEENIPNVSGLFKSKGAEFAYPSSICDVWEQRSLFYAHTYPRLIQSDEAINDEVKSQWPEDENNDFYNSQMHYCNLFRENQLYR
;
A
#
# COMPACT_ATOMS: atom_id res chain seq x y z
N MET A 1 -26.21 -21.81 59.69
CA MET A 1 -25.23 -22.50 58.81
C MET A 1 -25.49 -22.28 57.33
N GLU A 2 -26.75 -22.28 56.86
CA GLU A 2 -27.09 -22.17 55.42
C GLU A 2 -26.58 -20.90 54.72
N ASN A 3 -26.54 -19.75 55.42
CA ASN A 3 -26.01 -18.49 54.85
C ASN A 3 -24.49 -18.49 54.60
N SER A 4 -23.73 -19.29 55.35
CA SER A 4 -22.27 -19.38 55.19
C SER A 4 -21.89 -20.19 53.94
N GLU A 5 -22.57 -21.31 53.71
CA GLU A 5 -22.33 -22.16 52.53
C GLU A 5 -22.72 -21.48 51.22
N ARG A 6 -23.83 -20.74 51.20
CA ARG A 6 -24.25 -19.94 50.02
C ARG A 6 -23.20 -18.86 49.69
N LYS A 7 -22.62 -18.21 50.70
CA LYS A 7 -21.59 -17.18 50.52
C LYS A 7 -20.28 -17.78 49.96
N ASN A 8 -19.87 -18.95 50.45
CA ASN A 8 -18.69 -19.66 49.96
C ASN A 8 -18.87 -20.18 48.52
N LYS A 9 -20.04 -20.72 48.17
CA LYS A 9 -20.37 -21.14 46.79
C LYS A 9 -20.36 -19.96 45.82
N ARG A 10 -20.90 -18.80 46.23
CA ARG A 10 -20.89 -17.57 45.42
C ARG A 10 -19.47 -17.03 45.19
N HIS A 11 -18.63 -17.02 46.22
CA HIS A 11 -17.21 -16.63 46.07
C HIS A 11 -16.42 -17.57 45.16
N SER A 12 -16.65 -18.88 45.26
CA SER A 12 -15.99 -19.87 44.39
C SER A 12 -16.39 -19.71 42.91
N LYS A 13 -17.69 -19.49 42.63
CA LYS A 13 -18.16 -19.21 41.26
C LYS A 13 -17.59 -17.91 40.71
N LEU A 14 -17.54 -16.84 41.50
CA LEU A 14 -16.95 -15.55 41.09
C LEU A 14 -15.45 -15.67 40.77
N LYS A 15 -14.67 -16.37 41.62
CA LYS A 15 -13.25 -16.62 41.35
C LYS A 15 -13.02 -17.37 40.04
N LYS A 16 -13.81 -18.43 39.78
CA LYS A 16 -13.74 -19.18 38.52
C LYS A 16 -14.09 -18.32 37.31
N ALA A 17 -15.11 -17.47 37.42
CA ALA A 17 -15.48 -16.54 36.35
C ALA A 17 -14.38 -15.52 36.07
N LEU A 18 -13.78 -14.93 37.12
CA LEU A 18 -12.67 -13.98 36.98
C LEU A 18 -11.43 -14.62 36.34
N ILE A 19 -11.09 -15.85 36.73
CA ILE A 19 -9.99 -16.61 36.09
C ILE A 19 -10.29 -16.85 34.61
N GLY A 20 -11.54 -17.23 34.27
CA GLY A 20 -11.95 -17.42 32.89
C GLY A 20 -11.83 -16.14 32.05
N VAL A 21 -12.31 -15.01 32.57
CA VAL A 21 -12.20 -13.70 31.90
C VAL A 21 -10.74 -13.29 31.72
N ALA A 22 -9.91 -13.44 32.76
CA ALA A 22 -8.48 -13.13 32.69
C ALA A 22 -7.75 -13.99 31.65
N ALA A 23 -8.07 -15.28 31.56
CA ALA A 23 -7.50 -16.19 30.57
C ALA A 23 -7.86 -15.77 29.13
N ILE A 24 -9.14 -15.41 28.89
CA ILE A 24 -9.60 -14.91 27.58
C ILE A 24 -8.87 -13.62 27.21
N LEU A 25 -8.78 -12.65 28.13
CA LEU A 25 -8.04 -11.40 27.89
C LEU A 25 -6.56 -11.65 27.61
N GLY A 26 -5.93 -12.59 28.32
CA GLY A 26 -4.55 -12.99 28.07
C GLY A 26 -4.35 -13.56 26.66
N ILE A 27 -5.24 -14.45 26.20
CA ILE A 27 -5.20 -15.01 24.85
C ILE A 27 -5.39 -13.92 23.78
N LEU A 28 -6.33 -13.01 23.99
CA LEU A 28 -6.58 -11.89 23.07
C LEU A 28 -5.35 -10.96 22.97
N LEU A 29 -4.72 -10.63 24.09
CA LEU A 29 -3.51 -9.81 24.11
C LEU A 29 -2.33 -10.49 23.41
N ILE A 30 -2.14 -11.79 23.64
CA ILE A 30 -1.07 -12.57 22.96
C ILE A 30 -1.36 -12.61 21.46
N SER A 31 -2.60 -12.88 21.05
CA SER A 31 -2.98 -12.95 19.64
C SER A 31 -2.80 -11.60 18.95
N ALA A 32 -3.26 -10.52 19.58
CA ALA A 32 -3.06 -9.15 19.08
C ALA A 32 -1.58 -8.80 18.96
N THR A 33 -0.76 -9.20 19.93
CA THR A 33 0.70 -8.98 19.89
C THR A 33 1.35 -9.76 18.75
N ILE A 34 0.98 -11.03 18.56
CA ILE A 34 1.48 -11.85 17.44
C ILE A 34 1.07 -11.24 16.10
N ILE A 35 -0.19 -10.83 15.95
CA ILE A 35 -0.69 -10.19 14.72
C ILE A 35 0.08 -8.88 14.48
N TYR A 36 0.17 -8.02 15.49
CA TYR A 36 0.86 -6.74 15.43
C TYR A 36 2.34 -6.89 15.03
N ILE A 37 3.04 -7.88 15.58
CA ILE A 37 4.45 -8.17 15.24
C ILE A 37 4.57 -8.68 13.80
N ASN A 38 3.56 -9.40 13.30
CA ASN A 38 3.63 -10.09 12.01
C ASN A 38 2.87 -9.40 10.87
N VAL A 39 2.32 -8.20 11.04
CA VAL A 39 1.61 -7.47 9.95
C VAL A 39 2.43 -7.47 8.66
N LYS A 40 3.74 -7.20 8.78
CA LYS A 40 4.72 -7.21 7.69
C LYS A 40 4.80 -8.56 6.95
N ALA A 41 4.66 -9.66 7.67
CA ALA A 41 4.73 -11.00 7.09
C ALA A 41 3.59 -11.26 6.09
N PHE A 42 2.48 -10.53 6.20
CA PHE A 42 1.34 -10.63 5.28
C PHE A 42 1.39 -9.63 4.13
N THR A 43 2.33 -8.68 4.17
CA THR A 43 2.43 -7.62 3.16
C THR A 43 3.30 -8.00 1.97
N VAL A 44 4.13 -9.06 2.07
CA VAL A 44 5.02 -9.46 0.97
C VAL A 44 4.79 -10.92 0.61
N LYS A 45 4.62 -11.16 -0.68
CA LYS A 45 4.44 -12.47 -1.30
C LYS A 45 5.51 -12.67 -2.37
N ARG A 46 5.89 -13.92 -2.61
CA ARG A 46 6.81 -14.29 -3.68
C ARG A 46 6.18 -15.41 -4.49
N VAL A 47 6.21 -15.26 -5.80
CA VAL A 47 5.82 -16.30 -6.74
C VAL A 47 6.91 -16.47 -7.79
N GLN A 48 6.95 -17.65 -8.41
CA GLN A 48 7.88 -17.96 -9.49
C GLN A 48 7.14 -18.54 -10.69
N SER A 49 7.44 -18.04 -11.90
CA SER A 49 6.88 -18.59 -13.14
C SER A 49 7.51 -19.95 -13.47
N ALA A 50 6.89 -20.72 -14.37
CA ALA A 50 7.48 -21.97 -14.86
C ALA A 50 8.84 -21.79 -15.56
N ALA A 51 9.11 -20.59 -16.09
CA ALA A 51 10.39 -20.22 -16.70
C ALA A 51 11.46 -19.78 -15.66
N GLY A 52 11.08 -19.65 -14.38
CA GLY A 52 11.99 -19.27 -13.30
C GLY A 52 12.02 -17.76 -12.98
N GLN A 53 11.18 -16.94 -13.63
CA GLN A 53 11.06 -15.51 -13.34
C GLN A 53 10.53 -15.33 -11.91
N GLU A 54 11.23 -14.54 -11.09
CA GLU A 54 10.83 -14.27 -9.70
C GLU A 54 9.99 -13.00 -9.63
N VAL A 55 8.80 -13.09 -9.05
CA VAL A 55 7.92 -11.93 -8.83
C VAL A 55 7.62 -11.81 -7.34
N TYR A 56 7.95 -10.66 -6.78
CA TYR A 56 7.52 -10.27 -5.45
C TYR A 56 6.29 -9.37 -5.58
N LEU A 57 5.31 -9.55 -4.70
CA LEU A 57 4.20 -8.62 -4.53
C LEU A 57 4.28 -8.00 -3.15
N MET A 58 4.13 -6.69 -3.05
CA MET A 58 4.14 -5.94 -1.80
C MET A 58 2.87 -5.09 -1.68
N GLY A 59 2.02 -5.46 -0.71
CA GLY A 59 0.83 -4.71 -0.33
C GLY A 59 1.18 -3.60 0.67
N THR A 60 0.91 -2.35 0.33
CA THR A 60 1.18 -1.18 1.17
C THR A 60 -0.08 -0.64 1.85
N PHE A 61 0.10 0.13 2.92
CA PHE A 61 -0.97 0.82 3.62
C PHE A 61 -0.83 2.33 3.42
N HIS A 62 -1.17 2.79 2.21
CA HIS A 62 -1.06 4.18 1.71
C HIS A 62 -0.65 5.26 2.72
N THR A 63 -1.61 5.96 3.35
CA THR A 63 -1.27 7.04 4.29
C THR A 63 -0.87 6.54 5.69
N SER A 64 -1.07 5.25 5.98
CA SER A 64 -0.78 4.66 7.29
C SER A 64 0.71 4.49 7.54
N HIS A 65 1.56 4.62 6.53
CA HIS A 65 3.02 4.62 6.69
C HIS A 65 3.54 5.72 7.63
N PHE A 66 2.75 6.78 7.85
CA PHE A 66 3.08 7.90 8.73
C PHE A 66 2.48 7.77 10.14
N ASP A 67 1.79 6.65 10.42
CA ASP A 67 1.24 6.36 11.75
C ASP A 67 2.20 5.48 12.56
N THR A 68 2.64 5.99 13.71
CA THR A 68 3.47 5.25 14.67
C THR A 68 2.85 3.93 15.14
N LEU A 69 1.52 3.81 15.10
CA LEU A 69 0.78 2.62 15.53
C LEU A 69 0.66 1.55 14.43
N ALA A 70 1.00 1.85 13.18
CA ALA A 70 0.89 0.88 12.08
C ALA A 70 1.95 -0.23 12.14
N ASN A 71 3.03 -0.03 12.92
CA ASN A 71 4.20 -0.90 12.93
C ASN A 71 4.69 -1.23 11.50
N TYR A 72 4.60 -0.27 10.60
CA TYR A 72 4.96 -0.38 9.19
C TYR A 72 5.21 1.03 8.67
N SER A 73 6.47 1.40 8.44
CA SER A 73 6.85 2.76 8.05
C SER A 73 7.32 2.85 6.59
N VAL A 74 7.53 4.08 6.10
CA VAL A 74 8.18 4.31 4.80
C VAL A 74 9.60 3.71 4.78
N GLU A 75 10.38 3.88 5.85
CA GLU A 75 11.73 3.29 5.95
C GLU A 75 11.70 1.79 5.72
N GLU A 76 10.73 1.09 6.31
CA GLU A 76 10.63 -0.35 6.22
C GLU A 76 10.24 -0.81 4.82
N MET A 77 9.37 -0.07 4.14
CA MET A 77 9.06 -0.29 2.72
C MET A 77 10.31 -0.12 1.85
N LEU A 78 11.07 0.96 2.03
CA LEU A 78 12.31 1.20 1.28
C LEU A 78 13.38 0.14 1.58
N ASN A 79 13.49 -0.31 2.85
CA ASN A 79 14.36 -1.42 3.22
C ASN A 79 13.94 -2.73 2.54
N ALA A 80 12.62 -2.99 2.43
CA ALA A 80 12.12 -4.16 1.74
C ALA A 80 12.45 -4.13 0.24
N ILE A 81 12.25 -3.00 -0.44
CA ILE A 81 12.69 -2.81 -1.83
C ILE A 81 14.18 -3.12 -1.96
N LYS A 82 15.01 -2.48 -1.13
CA LYS A 82 16.47 -2.65 -1.13
C LYS A 82 16.91 -4.10 -0.89
N ASN A 83 16.26 -4.80 0.04
CA ASN A 83 16.64 -6.16 0.42
C ASN A 83 16.09 -7.23 -0.54
N ILE A 84 14.97 -6.95 -1.22
CA ILE A 84 14.49 -7.77 -2.35
C ILE A 84 15.45 -7.64 -3.53
N ASN A 85 15.98 -6.42 -3.74
CA ASN A 85 16.87 -6.07 -4.84
C ASN A 85 16.28 -6.49 -6.21
N PRO A 86 15.14 -5.90 -6.60
CA PRO A 86 14.50 -6.18 -7.87
C PRO A 86 15.27 -5.53 -9.03
N ASP A 87 15.15 -6.12 -10.22
CA ASP A 87 15.65 -5.56 -11.46
C ASP A 87 14.67 -4.52 -12.06
N ALA A 88 13.39 -4.60 -11.68
CA ALA A 88 12.36 -3.62 -12.03
C ALA A 88 11.23 -3.58 -11.01
N ILE A 89 10.55 -2.43 -10.89
CA ILE A 89 9.43 -2.24 -9.97
C ILE A 89 8.17 -1.81 -10.72
N PHE A 90 7.06 -2.47 -10.45
CA PHE A 90 5.76 -2.08 -10.98
C PHE A 90 4.96 -1.41 -9.86
N ILE A 91 4.41 -0.23 -10.09
CA ILE A 91 3.69 0.56 -9.08
C ILE A 91 2.23 0.80 -9.45
N GLU A 92 1.38 0.93 -8.43
CA GLU A 92 -0.02 1.38 -8.55
C GLU A 92 -0.10 2.88 -8.89
N ALA A 93 0.29 3.21 -10.11
CA ALA A 93 0.05 4.51 -10.75
C ALA A 93 -0.43 4.29 -12.19
N ARG A 94 -1.09 5.28 -12.78
CA ARG A 94 -1.68 5.21 -14.12
C ARG A 94 -0.68 5.65 -15.18
N GLU A 95 -0.38 4.75 -16.10
CA GLU A 95 0.63 4.97 -17.12
C GLU A 95 0.27 6.11 -18.08
N GLU A 96 -1.02 6.27 -18.40
CA GLU A 96 -1.53 7.30 -19.30
C GLU A 96 -1.25 8.71 -18.79
N TYR A 97 -1.36 8.94 -17.47
CA TYR A 97 -1.12 10.26 -16.90
C TYR A 97 0.35 10.57 -16.76
N TYR A 98 1.19 9.56 -16.55
CA TYR A 98 2.62 9.77 -16.65
C TYR A 98 3.05 10.09 -18.08
N LYS A 99 2.58 9.33 -19.08
CA LYS A 99 2.91 9.58 -20.49
C LYS A 99 2.44 10.96 -20.97
N GLN A 100 1.27 11.41 -20.54
CA GLN A 100 0.67 12.65 -21.02
C GLN A 100 1.10 13.89 -20.21
N TYR A 101 1.24 13.76 -18.89
CA TYR A 101 1.46 14.89 -17.98
C TYR A 101 2.77 14.80 -17.19
N GLY A 102 3.50 13.68 -17.28
CA GLY A 102 4.70 13.43 -16.47
C GLY A 102 4.41 13.17 -15.00
N VAL A 103 3.16 12.84 -14.65
CA VAL A 103 2.71 12.75 -13.25
C VAL A 103 2.64 11.30 -12.78
N VAL A 104 3.22 11.02 -11.61
CA VAL A 104 2.99 9.79 -10.85
C VAL A 104 1.79 10.03 -9.94
N ASP A 105 0.62 9.54 -10.34
CA ASP A 105 -0.65 9.96 -9.77
C ASP A 105 -1.22 9.01 -8.69
N GLY A 106 -0.52 7.91 -8.44
CA GLY A 106 -0.86 6.93 -7.41
C GLY A 106 -0.79 7.47 -5.97
N PRO A 107 -1.05 6.63 -4.96
CA PRO A 107 -0.88 6.98 -3.55
C PRO A 107 0.56 7.44 -3.21
N ILE A 108 0.71 8.08 -2.05
CA ILE A 108 1.98 8.74 -1.66
C ILE A 108 3.20 7.82 -1.61
N ASP A 109 2.99 6.59 -1.17
CA ASP A 109 3.97 5.52 -1.17
C ASP A 109 4.42 5.10 -2.57
N MET A 110 3.57 5.24 -3.60
CA MET A 110 3.97 5.03 -5.01
C MET A 110 4.87 6.15 -5.51
N GLY A 111 4.57 7.40 -5.13
CA GLY A 111 5.45 8.55 -5.41
C GLY A 111 6.82 8.40 -4.74
N ILE A 112 6.85 7.97 -3.47
CA ILE A 112 8.10 7.69 -2.75
C ILE A 112 8.87 6.55 -3.42
N THR A 113 8.19 5.45 -3.77
CA THR A 113 8.80 4.31 -4.47
C THR A 113 9.39 4.74 -5.81
N TYR A 114 8.65 5.49 -6.62
CA TYR A 114 9.13 6.01 -7.90
C TYR A 114 10.42 6.81 -7.72
N CYS A 115 10.44 7.76 -6.77
CA CYS A 115 11.62 8.58 -6.53
C CYS A 115 12.81 7.74 -6.01
N TYR A 116 12.55 6.76 -5.14
CA TYR A 116 13.59 5.83 -4.69
C TYR A 116 14.21 5.08 -5.88
N CYS A 117 13.39 4.63 -6.82
CA CYS A 117 13.87 3.95 -8.02
C CYS A 117 14.70 4.86 -8.91
N GLN A 118 14.30 6.12 -9.09
CA GLN A 118 15.08 7.12 -9.83
C GLN A 118 16.46 7.34 -9.20
N ASP A 119 16.53 7.50 -7.88
CA ASP A 119 17.79 7.69 -7.15
C ASP A 119 18.72 6.45 -7.21
N ASN A 120 18.20 5.27 -7.57
CA ASN A 120 18.92 3.99 -7.55
C ASN A 120 18.97 3.30 -8.93
N ASP A 121 18.64 4.01 -10.02
CA ASP A 121 18.64 3.49 -11.40
C ASP A 121 17.81 2.21 -11.59
N ILE A 122 16.67 2.08 -10.88
CA ILE A 122 15.75 0.95 -11.00
C ILE A 122 14.63 1.31 -11.99
N PRO A 123 14.42 0.54 -13.08
CA PRO A 123 13.27 0.70 -13.97
C PRO A 123 11.93 0.65 -13.23
N VAL A 124 11.02 1.56 -13.57
CA VAL A 124 9.67 1.61 -12.99
C VAL A 124 8.62 1.50 -14.08
N GLU A 125 7.64 0.64 -13.85
CA GLU A 125 6.44 0.53 -14.68
C GLU A 125 5.18 0.88 -13.89
N MET A 126 4.16 1.37 -14.59
CA MET A 126 2.89 1.78 -14.02
C MET A 126 1.79 0.81 -14.41
N VAL A 127 1.10 0.21 -13.43
CA VAL A 127 0.15 -0.89 -13.67
C VAL A 127 -1.29 -0.58 -13.28
N ASP A 128 -1.56 0.59 -12.69
CA ASP A 128 -2.90 0.88 -12.19
C ASP A 128 -3.91 1.11 -13.33
N TYR A 129 -5.17 0.88 -13.02
CA TYR A 129 -6.31 1.23 -13.84
C TYR A 129 -7.42 1.76 -12.94
N TRP A 130 -7.66 3.06 -12.98
CA TRP A 130 -8.78 3.68 -12.28
C TRP A 130 -9.30 4.86 -13.08
N LYS A 131 -10.63 4.99 -13.13
CA LYS A 131 -11.30 6.07 -13.83
C LYS A 131 -12.46 6.58 -13.00
N VAL A 132 -12.77 7.85 -13.18
CA VAL A 132 -14.02 8.44 -12.69
C VAL A 132 -15.08 8.17 -13.75
N ASP A 133 -16.15 7.49 -13.37
CA ASP A 133 -17.34 7.31 -14.20
C ASP A 133 -18.61 7.45 -13.35
N ASN A 134 -19.78 7.41 -14.00
CA ASN A 134 -21.07 7.63 -13.35
C ASN A 134 -21.44 6.56 -12.32
N ASP A 135 -20.79 5.39 -12.34
CA ASP A 135 -21.16 4.23 -11.52
C ASP A 135 -20.18 3.97 -10.36
N THR A 136 -18.94 4.45 -10.48
CA THR A 136 -17.83 4.07 -9.59
C THR A 136 -17.06 5.25 -9.00
N TYR A 137 -17.44 6.50 -9.27
CA TYR A 137 -16.73 7.70 -8.78
C TYR A 137 -16.52 7.76 -7.26
N GLU A 138 -17.40 7.15 -6.45
CA GLU A 138 -17.26 7.10 -4.99
C GLU A 138 -16.31 5.99 -4.51
N LYS A 139 -16.00 5.02 -5.38
CA LYS A 139 -15.24 3.82 -5.05
C LYS A 139 -13.82 3.94 -5.59
N ASN A 140 -13.00 4.70 -4.89
CA ASN A 140 -11.54 4.57 -5.04
C ASN A 140 -11.05 3.32 -4.27
N THR A 141 -11.61 2.15 -4.61
CA THR A 141 -11.40 0.89 -3.88
C THR A 141 -11.13 -0.26 -4.85
N THR A 142 -10.75 -1.40 -4.30
CA THR A 142 -10.57 -2.66 -5.03
C THR A 142 -11.90 -3.12 -5.64
N THR A 143 -11.90 -3.43 -6.94
CA THR A 143 -13.02 -4.06 -7.67
C THR A 143 -12.44 -5.09 -8.64
N ASP A 144 -13.22 -6.13 -8.98
CA ASP A 144 -12.76 -7.16 -9.92
C ASP A 144 -12.39 -6.56 -11.28
N ASP A 145 -13.13 -5.56 -11.76
CA ASP A 145 -12.82 -4.88 -13.02
C ASP A 145 -11.45 -4.17 -12.96
N ARG A 146 -11.21 -3.37 -11.92
CA ARG A 146 -9.92 -2.71 -11.70
C ARG A 146 -8.79 -3.72 -11.58
N ASP A 147 -8.97 -4.76 -10.76
CA ASP A 147 -7.95 -5.80 -10.58
C ASP A 147 -7.67 -6.59 -11.85
N ASN A 148 -8.66 -6.82 -12.71
CA ASN A 148 -8.45 -7.49 -13.99
C ASN A 148 -7.59 -6.65 -14.93
N HIS A 149 -7.81 -5.33 -14.99
CA HIS A 149 -6.98 -4.42 -15.79
C HIS A 149 -5.56 -4.30 -15.21
N ILE A 150 -5.43 -4.16 -13.89
CA ILE A 150 -4.12 -4.18 -13.21
C ILE A 150 -3.37 -5.47 -13.54
N HIS A 151 -4.05 -6.61 -13.47
CA HIS A 151 -3.46 -7.91 -13.77
C HIS A 151 -2.99 -8.01 -15.22
N GLN A 152 -3.81 -7.56 -16.18
CA GLN A 152 -3.44 -7.53 -17.59
C GLN A 152 -2.18 -6.67 -17.81
N ASN A 153 -2.12 -5.48 -17.21
CA ASN A 153 -0.94 -4.60 -17.28
C ASN A 153 0.30 -5.28 -16.70
N ILE A 154 0.18 -5.94 -15.55
CA ILE A 154 1.26 -6.73 -14.92
C ILE A 154 1.75 -7.79 -15.90
N MET A 155 0.85 -8.62 -16.45
CA MET A 155 1.22 -9.73 -17.32
C MET A 155 1.84 -9.27 -18.65
N GLU A 156 1.38 -8.14 -19.20
CA GLU A 156 1.99 -7.53 -20.39
C GLU A 156 3.41 -7.06 -20.10
N LYS A 157 3.62 -6.39 -18.97
CA LYS A 157 4.93 -5.84 -18.60
C LYS A 157 5.90 -6.90 -18.14
N LEU A 158 5.46 -7.96 -17.43
CA LEU A 158 6.32 -9.08 -17.04
C LEU A 158 7.05 -9.71 -18.24
N LYS A 159 6.43 -9.71 -19.43
CA LYS A 159 7.05 -10.19 -20.68
C LYS A 159 8.28 -9.36 -21.10
N LEU A 160 8.34 -8.09 -20.72
CA LEU A 160 9.48 -7.20 -21.00
C LEU A 160 10.67 -7.48 -20.08
N TYR A 161 10.42 -8.14 -18.94
CA TYR A 161 11.40 -8.41 -17.88
C TYR A 161 11.63 -9.92 -17.70
N ASP A 162 11.60 -10.70 -18.79
CA ASP A 162 11.76 -12.15 -18.73
C ASP A 162 13.08 -12.55 -18.04
N ASN A 163 13.03 -13.58 -17.19
CA ASN A 163 14.12 -14.04 -16.32
C ASN A 163 14.70 -13.00 -15.34
N GLN A 164 14.04 -11.86 -15.14
CA GLN A 164 14.42 -10.85 -14.15
C GLN A 164 13.57 -10.97 -12.89
N LYS A 165 14.06 -10.41 -11.78
CA LYS A 165 13.32 -10.28 -10.53
C LYS A 165 12.50 -9.00 -10.54
N VAL A 166 11.18 -9.13 -10.52
CA VAL A 166 10.27 -7.99 -10.50
C VAL A 166 9.65 -7.84 -9.13
N LEU A 167 9.51 -6.61 -8.65
CA LEU A 167 8.72 -6.27 -7.47
C LEU A 167 7.49 -5.45 -7.87
N ILE A 168 6.31 -5.95 -7.57
CA ILE A 168 5.04 -5.26 -7.77
C ILE A 168 4.63 -4.64 -6.43
N ILE A 169 4.39 -3.33 -6.40
CA ILE A 169 3.96 -2.59 -5.21
C ILE A 169 2.58 -1.99 -5.48
N CYS A 170 1.61 -2.34 -4.64
CA CYS A 170 0.24 -1.90 -4.73
C CYS A 170 -0.37 -1.75 -3.33
N GLY A 171 -1.53 -1.10 -3.21
CA GLY A 171 -2.30 -1.09 -1.99
C GLY A 171 -2.62 -2.51 -1.51
N PHE A 172 -2.66 -2.71 -0.19
CA PHE A 172 -2.86 -4.02 0.42
C PHE A 172 -4.13 -4.73 -0.07
N GLY A 173 -5.18 -3.98 -0.42
CA GLY A 173 -6.41 -4.52 -1.00
C GLY A 173 -6.21 -5.25 -2.34
N HIS A 174 -5.20 -4.86 -3.12
CA HIS A 174 -4.86 -5.46 -4.41
C HIS A 174 -3.90 -6.66 -4.29
N LEU A 175 -3.22 -6.84 -3.15
CA LEU A 175 -2.18 -7.87 -2.98
C LEU A 175 -2.68 -9.29 -3.26
N TYR A 176 -3.74 -9.73 -2.56
CA TYR A 176 -4.27 -11.08 -2.72
C TYR A 176 -5.02 -11.28 -4.04
N PRO A 177 -5.86 -10.34 -4.51
CA PRO A 177 -6.45 -10.44 -5.85
C PRO A 177 -5.42 -10.62 -6.97
N GLN A 178 -4.26 -9.96 -6.88
CA GLN A 178 -3.20 -10.12 -7.87
C GLN A 178 -2.40 -11.42 -7.67
N LEU A 179 -2.16 -11.83 -6.42
CA LEU A 179 -1.54 -13.12 -6.11
C LEU A 179 -2.36 -14.28 -6.71
N ASP A 180 -3.66 -14.32 -6.44
CA ASP A 180 -4.53 -15.40 -6.89
C ASP A 180 -4.54 -15.51 -8.42
N ARG A 181 -4.61 -14.36 -9.13
CA ARG A 181 -4.55 -14.33 -10.60
C ARG A 181 -3.19 -14.81 -11.14
N LEU A 182 -2.08 -14.46 -10.50
CA LEU A 182 -0.76 -15.00 -10.90
C LEU A 182 -0.68 -16.52 -10.72
N LEU A 183 -1.26 -17.06 -9.64
CA LEU A 183 -1.34 -18.50 -9.43
C LEU A 183 -2.19 -19.19 -10.51
N ASP A 184 -3.31 -18.57 -10.92
CA ASP A 184 -4.14 -19.06 -12.02
C ASP A 184 -3.42 -19.05 -13.38
N GLU A 185 -2.47 -18.12 -13.57
CA GLU A 185 -1.55 -18.06 -14.73
C GLU A 185 -0.38 -19.08 -14.63
N GLY A 186 -0.38 -19.95 -13.62
CA GLY A 186 0.57 -21.04 -13.47
C GLY A 186 1.87 -20.66 -12.75
N PHE A 187 1.91 -19.52 -12.07
CA PHE A 187 2.97 -19.23 -11.11
C PHE A 187 2.81 -20.10 -9.86
N ASN A 188 3.92 -20.33 -9.16
CA ASN A 188 3.93 -21.07 -7.90
C ASN A 188 4.30 -20.13 -6.75
N GLU A 189 3.49 -20.09 -5.68
CA GLU A 189 3.85 -19.36 -4.45
C GLU A 189 5.07 -20.01 -3.80
N GLU A 190 6.08 -19.19 -3.50
CA GLU A 190 7.28 -19.60 -2.80
C GLU A 190 7.31 -19.03 -1.39
N ASN A 191 7.74 -19.86 -0.44
CA ASN A 191 7.96 -19.38 0.93
C ASN A 191 9.15 -18.42 0.98
N ILE A 192 9.01 -17.32 1.73
CA ILE A 192 10.10 -16.41 2.07
C ILE A 192 10.56 -16.78 3.50
N PRO A 193 11.70 -17.48 3.69
CA PRO A 193 12.06 -18.05 5.00
C PRO A 193 12.20 -17.03 6.13
N ASN A 194 12.50 -15.76 5.81
CA ASN A 194 12.62 -14.68 6.77
C ASN A 194 12.08 -13.36 6.21
N VAL A 195 10.75 -13.27 6.05
CA VAL A 195 10.07 -12.05 5.58
C VAL A 195 10.45 -10.82 6.42
N SER A 196 10.55 -10.98 7.76
CA SER A 196 10.94 -9.88 8.66
C SER A 196 12.30 -9.29 8.33
N GLY A 197 13.21 -10.10 7.77
CA GLY A 197 14.54 -9.66 7.34
C GLY A 197 14.51 -8.67 6.19
N LEU A 198 13.45 -8.66 5.37
CA LEU A 198 13.29 -7.72 4.28
C LEU A 198 13.14 -6.28 4.80
N PHE A 199 12.48 -6.08 5.93
CA PHE A 199 12.18 -4.75 6.46
C PHE A 199 13.29 -4.15 7.33
N LYS A 200 14.33 -4.92 7.65
CA LYS A 200 15.40 -4.46 8.54
C LYS A 200 16.35 -3.50 7.84
N SER A 201 16.65 -2.39 8.52
CA SER A 201 17.77 -1.53 8.14
C SER A 201 19.09 -2.25 8.42
N LYS A 202 20.07 -2.06 7.53
CA LYS A 202 21.45 -2.56 7.73
C LYS A 202 22.32 -1.50 8.42
N GLY A 203 21.74 -0.71 9.33
CA GLY A 203 22.40 0.39 10.03
C GLY A 203 22.58 1.66 9.20
N ALA A 204 21.88 1.80 8.07
CA ALA A 204 21.83 3.03 7.30
C ALA A 204 20.89 4.04 7.99
N GLU A 205 21.24 5.32 7.93
CA GLU A 205 20.34 6.40 8.33
C GLU A 205 19.23 6.55 7.30
N PHE A 206 18.00 6.73 7.76
CA PHE A 206 16.85 6.92 6.89
C PHE A 206 16.89 8.31 6.25
N ALA A 207 16.64 8.35 4.94
CA ALA A 207 16.37 9.58 4.21
C ALA A 207 15.29 9.31 3.15
N TYR A 208 14.43 10.30 2.90
CA TYR A 208 13.54 10.25 1.75
C TYR A 208 14.34 10.42 0.44
N PRO A 209 13.82 9.87 -0.67
CA PRO A 209 14.38 10.11 -2.00
C PRO A 209 14.47 11.61 -2.34
N SER A 210 15.51 11.99 -3.08
CA SER A 210 15.87 13.40 -3.29
C SER A 210 14.81 14.19 -4.07
N SER A 211 14.15 13.54 -5.03
CA SER A 211 13.15 14.16 -5.91
C SER A 211 11.72 14.13 -5.37
N ILE A 212 11.48 13.64 -4.15
CA ILE A 212 10.10 13.38 -3.67
C ILE A 212 9.25 14.64 -3.58
N CYS A 213 9.82 15.77 -3.18
CA CYS A 213 9.07 17.02 -3.12
C CYS A 213 8.59 17.47 -4.49
N ASP A 214 9.44 17.36 -5.52
CA ASP A 214 9.12 17.79 -6.88
C ASP A 214 8.03 16.90 -7.49
N VAL A 215 8.16 15.57 -7.33
CA VAL A 215 7.16 14.59 -7.79
C VAL A 215 5.83 14.78 -7.05
N TRP A 216 5.88 15.01 -5.74
CA TRP A 216 4.68 15.20 -4.94
C TRP A 216 3.97 16.53 -5.25
N GLU A 217 4.74 17.59 -5.51
CA GLU A 217 4.20 18.87 -5.93
C GLU A 217 3.50 18.76 -7.30
N GLN A 218 4.13 18.12 -8.28
CA GLN A 218 3.53 17.87 -9.60
C GLN A 218 2.22 17.09 -9.49
N ARG A 219 2.20 16.03 -8.69
CA ARG A 219 0.98 15.27 -8.39
C ARG A 219 -0.09 16.13 -7.73
N SER A 220 0.29 16.96 -6.77
CA SER A 220 -0.63 17.83 -6.03
C SER A 220 -1.29 18.86 -6.95
N LEU A 221 -0.51 19.51 -7.82
CA LEU A 221 -1.02 20.43 -8.84
C LEU A 221 -1.92 19.73 -9.87
N PHE A 222 -1.57 18.51 -10.26
CA PHE A 222 -2.39 17.71 -11.17
C PHE A 222 -3.78 17.47 -10.57
N TYR A 223 -3.88 17.00 -9.33
CA TYR A 223 -5.16 16.77 -8.67
C TYR A 223 -5.89 18.05 -8.24
N ALA A 224 -5.18 19.14 -7.98
CA ALA A 224 -5.79 20.44 -7.67
C ALA A 224 -6.49 21.05 -8.90
N HIS A 225 -5.89 20.93 -10.09
CA HIS A 225 -6.35 21.70 -11.25
C HIS A 225 -6.59 20.87 -12.51
N THR A 226 -5.65 19.99 -12.87
CA THR A 226 -5.71 19.32 -14.17
C THR A 226 -6.76 18.22 -14.19
N TYR A 227 -6.72 17.32 -13.19
CA TYR A 227 -7.64 16.19 -13.11
C TYR A 227 -9.11 16.61 -12.96
N PRO A 228 -9.46 17.58 -12.08
CA PRO A 228 -10.81 18.13 -12.04
C PRO A 228 -11.28 18.64 -13.41
N ARG A 229 -10.46 19.43 -14.12
CA ARG A 229 -10.82 19.95 -15.46
C ARG A 229 -11.05 18.83 -16.48
N LEU A 230 -10.25 17.76 -16.44
CA LEU A 230 -10.47 16.59 -17.31
C LEU A 230 -11.86 15.99 -17.06
N ILE A 231 -12.22 15.80 -15.79
CA ILE A 231 -13.55 15.29 -15.39
C ILE A 231 -14.67 16.25 -15.83
N GLN A 232 -14.50 17.56 -15.61
CA GLN A 232 -15.48 18.56 -16.03
C GLN A 232 -15.71 18.55 -17.56
N SER A 233 -14.64 18.32 -18.33
CA SER A 233 -14.69 18.31 -19.79
C SER A 233 -15.22 17.02 -20.42
N ASP A 234 -15.32 15.93 -19.65
CA ASP A 234 -15.81 14.64 -20.17
C ASP A 234 -17.34 14.68 -20.32
N GLU A 235 -17.84 14.58 -21.55
CA GLU A 235 -19.28 14.59 -21.85
C GLU A 235 -20.00 13.31 -21.40
N ALA A 236 -19.27 12.21 -21.17
CA ALA A 236 -19.85 10.96 -20.67
C ALA A 236 -20.14 11.01 -19.15
N ILE A 237 -19.53 11.94 -18.42
CA ILE A 237 -19.70 12.10 -16.97
C ILE A 237 -20.85 13.08 -16.67
N ASN A 238 -21.76 12.68 -15.79
CA ASN A 238 -22.92 13.47 -15.41
C ASN A 238 -22.56 14.61 -14.41
N ASP A 239 -23.48 15.57 -14.26
CA ASP A 239 -23.26 16.75 -13.42
C ASP A 239 -23.12 16.42 -11.93
N GLU A 240 -23.74 15.33 -11.46
CA GLU A 240 -23.63 14.88 -10.07
C GLU A 240 -22.19 14.45 -9.76
N VAL A 241 -21.60 13.60 -10.60
CA VAL A 241 -20.20 13.19 -10.45
C VAL A 241 -19.26 14.38 -10.62
N LYS A 242 -19.48 15.22 -11.64
CA LYS A 242 -18.69 16.44 -11.84
C LYS A 242 -18.68 17.35 -10.61
N SER A 243 -19.80 17.46 -9.90
CA SER A 243 -19.88 18.29 -8.69
C SER A 243 -18.97 17.82 -7.54
N GLN A 244 -18.55 16.55 -7.54
CA GLN A 244 -17.63 15.99 -6.55
C GLN A 244 -16.15 16.25 -6.85
N TRP A 245 -15.86 16.76 -8.05
CA TRP A 245 -14.50 17.06 -8.52
C TRP A 245 -14.39 18.53 -8.93
N PRO A 246 -14.64 19.48 -8.00
CA PRO A 246 -14.42 20.89 -8.27
C PRO A 246 -12.93 21.16 -8.45
N GLU A 247 -12.60 22.17 -9.25
CA GLU A 247 -11.24 22.70 -9.29
C GLU A 247 -10.88 23.37 -7.94
N ASP A 248 -9.64 23.19 -7.48
CA ASP A 248 -9.13 23.77 -6.24
C ASP A 248 -8.75 25.25 -6.42
N GLU A 249 -9.74 26.12 -6.63
CA GLU A 249 -9.54 27.54 -6.95
C GLU A 249 -8.70 28.30 -5.92
N ASN A 250 -8.76 27.90 -4.65
CA ASN A 250 -8.04 28.55 -3.53
C ASN A 250 -6.75 27.82 -3.13
N ASN A 251 -6.38 26.75 -3.84
CA ASN A 251 -5.24 25.88 -3.52
C ASN A 251 -5.32 25.23 -2.13
N ASP A 252 -6.52 25.01 -1.58
CA ASP A 252 -6.69 24.42 -0.24
C ASP A 252 -6.22 22.96 -0.23
N PHE A 253 -6.59 22.18 -1.25
CA PHE A 253 -6.10 20.81 -1.41
C PHE A 253 -4.60 20.82 -1.65
N TYR A 254 -4.09 21.61 -2.60
CA TYR A 254 -2.66 21.71 -2.89
C TYR A 254 -1.84 22.03 -1.63
N ASN A 255 -2.22 23.09 -0.89
CA ASN A 255 -1.52 23.50 0.32
C ASN A 255 -1.52 22.41 1.39
N SER A 256 -2.64 21.68 1.54
CA SER A 256 -2.72 20.54 2.47
C SER A 256 -1.73 19.42 2.12
N GLN A 257 -1.52 19.17 0.81
CA GLN A 257 -0.59 18.15 0.35
C GLN A 257 0.87 18.58 0.55
N MET A 258 1.18 19.86 0.42
CA MET A 258 2.54 20.37 0.59
C MET A 258 3.08 20.22 2.02
N HIS A 259 2.23 19.98 3.02
CA HIS A 259 2.69 19.59 4.37
C HIS A 259 3.53 18.31 4.38
N TYR A 260 3.30 17.36 3.46
CA TYR A 260 4.18 16.19 3.32
C TYR A 260 5.62 16.58 2.95
N CYS A 261 5.82 17.66 2.20
CA CYS A 261 7.18 18.07 1.81
C CYS A 261 8.02 18.55 3.00
N ASN A 262 7.41 19.08 4.06
CA ASN A 262 8.15 19.41 5.28
C ASN A 262 8.65 18.13 5.96
N LEU A 263 7.77 17.14 6.07
CA LEU A 263 8.09 15.82 6.61
C LEU A 263 9.21 15.14 5.79
N PHE A 264 9.16 15.24 4.46
CA PHE A 264 10.20 14.69 3.58
C PHE A 264 11.55 15.37 3.76
N ARG A 265 11.60 16.71 3.73
CA ARG A 265 12.83 17.48 3.87
C ARG A 265 13.52 17.29 5.21
N GLU A 266 12.73 17.03 6.26
CA GLU A 266 13.23 16.79 7.61
C GLU A 266 13.48 15.31 7.92
N ASN A 267 13.28 14.40 6.94
CA ASN A 267 13.39 12.95 7.10
C ASN A 267 12.55 12.40 8.27
N GLN A 268 11.40 13.03 8.53
CA GLN A 268 10.48 12.58 9.57
C GLN A 268 9.67 11.36 9.07
N LEU A 269 9.66 10.28 9.84
CA LEU A 269 8.89 9.08 9.48
C LEU A 269 7.39 9.21 9.77
N TYR A 270 7.04 10.05 10.73
CA TYR A 270 5.70 10.12 11.29
C TYR A 270 5.21 11.56 11.34
N ARG A 271 3.89 11.73 11.39
CA ARG A 271 3.20 13.02 11.50
C ARG A 271 2.74 13.29 12.92
#